data_AF-A0AAU1RFF6-F1
#
_entry.id   AF-A0AAU1RFF6-F1
#
_cell.length_a   1.000
_cell.length_b   1.000
_cell.length_c   1.000
_cell.angle_alpha   90.00
_cell.angle_beta   90.00
_cell.angle_gamma   90.00
#
_symmetry.space_group_name_H-M   'P 1'
#
loop_
_entity.id
_entity.type
_entity.pdbx_description
1 polymer ?
#
loop_
_entity_poly.entity_id
_entity_poly.type
_entity_poly.pdbx_seq_one_letter_code
_entity_poly.pdbx_strand_id
1 'polypeptide(L)'
;MTVRDEREPLDPRTTSLYDYALFRIGIEPEGRVPRRGHPLPEGPPPAPDRPHPTWERARAEVSAALAPLLADPDPVRAAEAVHRRAGELGMPLRTVRAHTARLDLPDEDAARATARQLTRTGSTAAAVGIGIALLIRLGEPEDVPVLKALGTLCGLSSVATAALDPLDRQAAALLVIRGRDRSELLTPLVDAIATGDAEAVRAALVAVPDDPRALLCARRIAEAADLDGLLRAHPGDPALLALAARLVHRMSRDLGRRAEILDYLPATNVYAYVLGQADRLPPGPELHELLLSIALDLHSGPAALLDWRPHRREALLGGLERLLAGPAWALRSGAPPGGEDPARAAERRRADWIRRTGRKPFAGTPATGPRPRWDVAVVHDAADSNSVETRILVDGLPLVPALFGKGPGLSPEYLVDGGGLRAGPEPREVQLAEAQCTEGCCGALYVTIRRDGDAVVWDGWRGAVGPQPPPYRFDAAAYDAELERAERDHSWCWPARRTARLISAGLRERPDLLGRWDLAPVWIHTDHREPHITVLRFVFSAPDGAEDPHGNPLRLYFDWHLPDDGSPPEDRAASALERIAESDPKGFARLQRGSSGLAAALGYAWGGSGQEA
;
A
#
# COMPACT_ATOMS: atom_id res chain seq x y z
N MET A 1 52.94 -0.15 0.30
CA MET A 1 52.20 -0.98 -0.67
C MET A 1 51.06 -1.64 0.07
N THR A 2 49.85 -1.12 -0.11
CA THR A 2 48.65 -1.71 0.48
C THR A 2 48.30 -2.97 -0.31
N VAL A 3 47.69 -3.96 0.34
CA VAL A 3 47.17 -5.23 -0.23
C VAL A 3 46.17 -5.01 -1.41
N ARG A 4 45.93 -3.75 -1.80
CA ARG A 4 45.09 -3.29 -2.91
C ARG A 4 45.67 -3.56 -4.29
N ASP A 5 46.99 -3.64 -4.45
CA ASP A 5 47.62 -3.69 -5.79
C ASP A 5 47.89 -5.11 -6.32
N GLU A 6 47.58 -6.18 -5.56
CA GLU A 6 47.94 -7.56 -5.91
C GLU A 6 46.76 -8.52 -6.18
N ARG A 7 45.54 -8.02 -6.42
CA ARG A 7 44.44 -8.86 -6.91
C ARG A 7 44.27 -8.70 -8.41
N GLU A 8 44.63 -9.75 -9.16
CA GLU A 8 44.44 -9.84 -10.61
C GLU A 8 42.98 -9.51 -11.01
N PRO A 9 42.77 -8.74 -12.10
CA PRO A 9 41.44 -8.50 -12.65
C PRO A 9 40.85 -9.80 -13.19
N LEU A 10 39.67 -10.18 -12.68
CA LEU A 10 38.92 -11.35 -13.13
C LEU A 10 38.51 -11.20 -14.60
N ASP A 11 38.70 -12.25 -15.42
CA ASP A 11 38.16 -12.29 -16.79
C ASP A 11 36.62 -12.38 -16.74
N PRO A 12 35.89 -11.36 -17.24
CA PRO A 12 34.44 -11.28 -17.12
C PRO A 12 33.68 -12.38 -17.88
N ARG A 13 34.31 -13.12 -18.79
CA ARG A 13 33.62 -14.15 -19.61
C ARG A 13 33.68 -15.57 -19.06
N THR A 14 34.57 -15.84 -18.10
CA THR A 14 34.75 -17.18 -17.50
C THR A 14 34.49 -17.23 -16.00
N THR A 15 34.31 -16.08 -15.36
CA THR A 15 34.09 -15.98 -13.91
C THR A 15 32.60 -16.18 -13.59
N SER A 16 32.30 -17.00 -12.57
CA SER A 16 30.93 -17.14 -12.08
C SER A 16 30.40 -15.80 -11.53
N LEU A 17 29.10 -15.54 -11.64
CA LEU A 17 28.53 -14.33 -11.04
C LEU A 17 28.62 -14.34 -9.51
N TYR A 18 28.71 -15.51 -8.89
CA TYR A 18 28.91 -15.63 -7.46
C TYR A 18 30.32 -15.17 -7.05
N ASP A 19 31.36 -15.67 -7.72
CA ASP A 19 32.74 -15.22 -7.46
C ASP A 19 32.91 -13.74 -7.77
N TYR A 20 32.27 -13.26 -8.84
CA TYR A 20 32.21 -11.84 -9.16
C TYR A 20 31.56 -11.03 -8.02
N ALA A 21 30.41 -11.49 -7.49
CA ALA A 21 29.76 -10.81 -6.36
C ALA A 21 30.66 -10.79 -5.11
N LEU A 22 31.29 -11.90 -4.76
CA LEU A 22 32.24 -11.97 -3.65
C LEU A 22 33.43 -11.03 -3.84
N PHE A 23 33.99 -10.97 -5.05
CA PHE A 23 35.05 -10.05 -5.40
C PHE A 23 34.61 -8.59 -5.20
N ARG A 24 33.44 -8.21 -5.72
CA ARG A 24 32.89 -6.86 -5.56
C ARG A 24 32.68 -6.47 -4.10
N ILE A 25 32.15 -7.39 -3.29
CA ILE A 25 31.99 -7.19 -1.84
C ILE A 25 33.35 -7.00 -1.16
N GLY A 26 34.38 -7.75 -1.57
CA GLY A 26 35.70 -7.76 -0.95
C GLY A 26 36.64 -6.61 -1.33
N ILE A 27 36.33 -5.82 -2.36
CA ILE A 27 37.20 -4.69 -2.82
C ILE A 27 36.63 -3.31 -2.47
N GLU A 28 35.33 -3.20 -2.17
CA GLU A 28 34.74 -1.90 -1.85
C GLU A 28 35.08 -1.52 -0.40
N PRO A 29 35.78 -0.39 -0.17
CA PRO A 29 36.07 0.07 1.18
C PRO A 29 34.73 0.32 1.89
N GLU A 30 34.59 -0.25 3.10
CA GLU A 30 33.35 -0.24 3.90
C GLU A 30 32.23 -1.20 3.44
N GLY A 31 32.42 -2.01 2.38
CA GLY A 31 31.44 -3.02 1.96
C GLY A 31 30.09 -2.45 1.47
N ARG A 32 30.08 -1.18 1.05
CA ARG A 32 28.88 -0.52 0.53
C ARG A 32 28.49 -1.14 -0.81
N VAL A 33 27.19 -1.35 -1.03
CA VAL A 33 26.67 -1.84 -2.31
C VAL A 33 26.04 -0.64 -3.04
N PRO A 34 26.33 -0.40 -4.33
CA PRO A 34 25.71 0.68 -5.09
C PRO A 34 24.18 0.59 -5.09
N ARG A 35 23.49 1.73 -5.25
CA ARG A 35 22.01 1.86 -5.15
C ARG A 35 21.18 0.90 -6.02
N ARG A 36 21.74 0.38 -7.12
CA ARG A 36 21.07 -0.61 -8.00
C ARG A 36 21.65 -2.02 -7.89
N GLY A 37 22.59 -2.22 -6.97
CA GLY A 37 23.53 -3.33 -6.96
C GLY A 37 24.79 -3.02 -7.77
N HIS A 38 25.80 -3.88 -7.65
CA HIS A 38 26.96 -3.83 -8.53
C HIS A 38 26.53 -4.17 -9.97
N PRO A 39 27.05 -3.47 -10.98
CA PRO A 39 26.73 -3.79 -12.37
C PRO A 39 27.13 -5.23 -12.70
N LEU A 40 26.39 -5.86 -13.61
CA LEU A 40 26.77 -7.17 -14.15
C LEU A 40 28.01 -7.02 -15.04
N PRO A 41 28.91 -8.02 -15.09
CA PRO A 41 30.13 -7.96 -15.89
C PRO A 41 29.86 -7.78 -17.39
N GLU A 42 28.74 -8.31 -17.90
CA GLU A 42 28.33 -8.22 -19.31
C GLU A 42 27.45 -6.99 -19.62
N GLY A 43 27.16 -6.14 -18.62
CA GLY A 43 26.17 -5.07 -18.74
C GLY A 43 24.72 -5.55 -18.60
N PRO A 44 23.73 -4.65 -18.77
CA PRO A 44 22.32 -5.04 -18.70
C PRO A 44 21.96 -5.96 -19.88
N PRO A 45 21.13 -7.00 -19.67
CA PRO A 45 20.70 -7.86 -20.75
C PRO A 45 19.93 -7.05 -21.80
N PRO A 46 20.08 -7.35 -23.10
CA PRO A 46 19.34 -6.68 -24.16
C PRO A 46 17.84 -6.88 -23.96
N ALA A 47 17.05 -5.87 -24.35
CA ALA A 47 15.60 -6.00 -24.35
C ALA A 47 15.20 -7.08 -25.38
N PRO A 48 14.25 -7.96 -25.06
CA PRO A 48 13.80 -8.96 -26.02
C PRO A 48 13.06 -8.27 -27.18
N ASP A 49 13.45 -8.59 -28.42
CA ASP A 49 12.81 -8.09 -29.65
C ASP A 49 11.42 -8.70 -29.90
N ARG A 50 11.01 -9.69 -29.10
CA ARG A 50 9.74 -10.40 -29.28
C ARG A 50 8.59 -9.72 -28.53
N PRO A 51 7.39 -9.61 -29.14
CA PRO A 51 6.19 -9.21 -28.43
C PRO A 51 5.95 -10.12 -27.23
N HIS A 52 5.48 -9.54 -26.12
CA HIS A 52 5.27 -10.28 -24.87
C HIS A 52 4.26 -11.42 -25.07
N PRO A 53 4.65 -12.69 -24.89
CA PRO A 53 3.70 -13.80 -24.97
C PRO A 53 2.64 -13.66 -23.86
N THR A 54 1.45 -14.22 -24.11
CA THR A 54 0.43 -14.38 -23.07
C THR A 54 0.98 -15.20 -21.91
N TRP A 55 0.45 -15.00 -20.70
CA TRP A 55 0.92 -15.69 -19.49
C TRP A 55 0.90 -17.22 -19.63
N GLU A 56 -0.15 -17.78 -20.24
CA GLU A 56 -0.29 -19.22 -20.47
C GLU A 56 0.75 -19.75 -21.47
N ARG A 57 0.97 -19.00 -22.56
CA ARG A 57 1.98 -19.35 -23.56
C ARG A 57 3.38 -19.29 -22.98
N ALA A 58 3.69 -18.24 -22.22
CA ALA A 58 4.97 -18.09 -21.54
C ALA A 58 5.22 -19.22 -20.54
N ARG A 59 4.19 -19.61 -19.77
CA ARG A 59 4.25 -20.76 -18.87
C ARG A 59 4.55 -22.06 -19.61
N ALA A 60 3.84 -22.33 -20.71
CA ALA A 60 4.02 -23.56 -21.49
C ALA A 60 5.44 -23.64 -22.11
N GLU A 61 5.92 -22.55 -22.72
CA GLU A 61 7.25 -22.48 -23.31
C GLU A 61 8.38 -22.65 -22.28
N VAL A 62 8.28 -21.99 -21.11
CA VAL A 62 9.27 -22.16 -20.02
C VAL A 62 9.24 -23.59 -19.46
N SER A 63 8.05 -24.16 -19.28
CA SER A 63 7.90 -25.53 -18.76
C SER A 63 8.50 -26.56 -19.71
N ALA A 64 8.19 -26.46 -21.01
CA ALA A 64 8.74 -27.36 -22.02
C ALA A 64 10.26 -27.25 -22.14
N ALA A 65 10.83 -26.05 -21.94
CA ALA A 65 12.25 -25.81 -22.08
C ALA A 65 13.06 -26.27 -20.86
N LEU A 66 12.54 -26.11 -19.63
CA LEU A 66 13.30 -26.31 -18.41
C LEU A 66 12.97 -27.62 -17.69
N ALA A 67 11.70 -28.04 -17.64
CA ALA A 67 11.30 -29.19 -16.81
C ALA A 67 12.06 -30.50 -17.15
N PRO A 68 12.30 -30.86 -18.43
CA PRO A 68 13.07 -32.05 -18.76
C PRO A 68 14.54 -31.97 -18.30
N LEU A 69 15.12 -30.77 -18.32
CA LEU A 69 16.52 -30.55 -17.94
C LEU A 69 16.70 -30.60 -16.42
N LEU A 70 15.69 -30.13 -15.68
CA LEU A 70 15.69 -30.11 -14.21
C LEU A 70 15.42 -31.48 -13.58
N ALA A 71 14.98 -32.46 -14.37
CA ALA A 71 14.83 -33.85 -13.95
C ALA A 71 16.11 -34.69 -14.15
N ASP A 72 17.18 -34.11 -14.71
CA ASP A 72 18.44 -34.80 -14.89
C ASP A 72 19.14 -34.98 -13.53
N PRO A 73 19.47 -36.23 -13.11
CA PRO A 73 20.09 -36.50 -11.81
C PRO A 73 21.53 -35.97 -11.71
N ASP A 74 22.17 -35.60 -12.82
CA ASP A 74 23.49 -34.96 -12.82
C ASP A 74 23.35 -33.43 -12.79
N PRO A 75 23.56 -32.78 -11.64
CA PRO A 75 23.31 -31.35 -11.50
C PRO A 75 24.27 -30.48 -12.34
N VAL A 76 25.47 -30.98 -12.67
CA VAL A 76 26.45 -30.25 -13.48
C VAL A 76 25.98 -30.21 -14.92
N ARG A 77 25.66 -31.38 -15.49
CA ARG A 77 25.13 -31.49 -16.85
C ARG A 77 23.81 -30.75 -17.01
N ALA A 78 22.92 -30.88 -16.02
CA ALA A 78 21.65 -30.16 -15.97
C ALA A 78 21.87 -28.64 -15.99
N ALA A 79 22.78 -28.13 -15.16
CA ALA A 79 23.06 -26.70 -15.07
C ALA A 79 23.65 -26.15 -16.38
N GLU A 80 24.57 -26.87 -17.04
CA GLU A 80 25.10 -26.47 -18.35
C GLU A 80 24.02 -26.43 -19.43
N ALA A 81 23.11 -27.41 -19.43
CA ALA A 81 21.99 -27.45 -20.36
C ALA A 81 21.01 -26.29 -20.11
N VAL A 82 20.66 -26.04 -18.85
CA VAL A 82 19.81 -24.90 -18.47
C VAL A 82 20.48 -23.57 -18.81
N HIS A 83 21.79 -23.44 -18.58
CA HIS A 83 22.53 -22.23 -18.90
C HIS A 83 22.43 -21.88 -20.38
N ARG A 84 22.69 -22.85 -21.27
CA ARG A 84 22.54 -22.65 -22.72
C ARG A 84 21.10 -22.30 -23.08
N ARG A 85 20.14 -23.06 -22.53
CA ARG A 85 18.73 -22.89 -22.86
C ARG A 85 18.15 -21.56 -22.39
N ALA A 86 18.65 -21.01 -21.28
CA ALA A 86 18.19 -19.74 -20.72
C ALA A 86 18.36 -18.57 -21.69
N GLY A 87 19.47 -18.54 -22.45
CA GLY A 87 19.73 -17.50 -23.46
C GLY A 87 18.82 -17.61 -24.70
N GLU A 88 18.37 -18.82 -25.02
CA GLU A 88 17.58 -19.10 -26.22
C GLU A 88 16.07 -18.81 -26.06
N LEU A 89 15.58 -18.64 -24.83
CA LEU A 89 14.15 -18.41 -24.57
C LEU A 89 13.65 -17.08 -25.16
N GLY A 90 14.52 -16.08 -25.34
CA GLY A 90 14.13 -14.79 -25.94
C GLY A 90 13.03 -14.05 -25.17
N MET A 91 12.85 -14.36 -23.88
CA MET A 91 11.82 -13.78 -23.01
C MET A 91 12.42 -12.80 -22.00
N PRO A 92 11.63 -11.83 -21.50
CA PRO A 92 12.07 -11.00 -20.38
C PRO A 92 12.45 -11.88 -19.17
N LEU A 93 13.59 -11.60 -18.55
CA LEU A 93 14.07 -12.37 -17.38
C LEU A 93 13.05 -12.45 -16.24
N ARG A 94 12.27 -11.39 -16.04
CA ARG A 94 11.17 -11.36 -15.05
C ARG A 94 10.13 -12.46 -15.32
N THR A 95 9.82 -12.70 -16.59
CA THR A 95 8.81 -13.67 -17.03
C THR A 95 9.35 -15.09 -16.85
N VAL A 96 10.58 -15.34 -17.31
CA VAL A 96 11.24 -16.65 -17.14
C VAL A 96 11.26 -17.03 -15.65
N ARG A 97 11.79 -16.15 -14.78
CA ARG A 97 11.88 -16.40 -13.33
C ARG A 97 10.52 -16.63 -12.69
N ALA A 98 9.51 -15.83 -13.04
CA ALA A 98 8.16 -15.97 -12.50
C ALA A 98 7.53 -17.33 -12.84
N HIS A 99 7.79 -17.87 -14.02
CA HIS A 99 7.31 -19.20 -14.40
C HIS A 99 8.18 -20.31 -13.81
N THR A 100 9.51 -20.15 -13.79
CA THR A 100 10.44 -21.10 -13.16
C THR A 100 10.07 -21.37 -11.70
N ALA A 101 9.78 -20.34 -10.92
CA ALA A 101 9.40 -20.46 -9.51
C ALA A 101 8.08 -21.24 -9.28
N ARG A 102 7.30 -21.48 -10.34
CA ARG A 102 6.00 -22.17 -10.32
C ARG A 102 6.00 -23.43 -11.18
N LEU A 103 7.16 -23.92 -11.59
CA LEU A 103 7.27 -25.16 -12.34
C LEU A 103 6.82 -26.33 -11.46
N ASP A 104 6.06 -27.22 -12.09
CA ASP A 104 5.82 -28.55 -11.55
C ASP A 104 7.06 -29.39 -11.83
N LEU A 105 7.67 -29.94 -10.78
CA LEU A 105 8.97 -30.59 -10.85
C LEU A 105 8.81 -32.06 -10.44
N PRO A 106 9.15 -33.01 -11.32
CA PRO A 106 9.00 -34.43 -11.01
C PRO A 106 10.02 -34.92 -9.96
N ASP A 107 11.17 -34.25 -9.87
CA ASP A 107 12.23 -34.51 -8.89
C ASP A 107 12.72 -33.17 -8.33
N GLU A 108 12.28 -32.84 -7.11
CA GLU A 108 12.63 -31.59 -6.44
C GLU A 108 14.06 -31.59 -5.90
N ASP A 109 14.62 -32.76 -5.58
CA ASP A 109 15.99 -32.88 -5.06
C ASP A 109 17.01 -32.67 -6.18
N ALA A 110 16.77 -33.28 -7.35
CA ALA A 110 17.57 -33.03 -8.56
C ALA A 110 17.51 -31.56 -8.96
N ALA A 111 16.30 -30.98 -9.02
CA ALA A 111 16.12 -29.57 -9.34
C ALA A 111 16.81 -28.63 -8.34
N ARG A 112 16.80 -28.95 -7.03
CA ARG A 112 17.52 -28.20 -5.99
C ARG A 112 19.03 -28.27 -6.22
N ALA A 113 19.57 -29.46 -6.51
CA ALA A 113 20.98 -29.63 -6.80
C ALA A 113 21.40 -28.84 -8.06
N THR A 114 20.60 -28.88 -9.14
CA THR A 114 20.82 -28.05 -10.33
C THR A 114 20.75 -26.56 -10.01
N ALA A 115 19.78 -26.12 -9.19
CA ALA A 115 19.65 -24.72 -8.80
C ALA A 115 20.89 -24.22 -8.06
N ARG A 116 21.41 -25.02 -7.11
CA ARG A 116 22.66 -24.75 -6.39
C ARG A 116 23.88 -24.68 -7.31
N GLN A 117 23.93 -25.56 -8.31
CA GLN A 117 24.99 -25.52 -9.31
C GLN A 117 24.90 -24.23 -10.13
N LEU A 118 23.72 -23.87 -10.63
CA LEU A 118 23.48 -22.65 -11.41
C LEU A 118 23.85 -21.38 -10.63
N THR A 119 23.53 -21.30 -9.33
CA THR A 119 23.87 -20.12 -8.53
C THR A 119 25.35 -19.99 -8.24
N ARG A 120 26.08 -21.12 -8.13
CA ARG A 120 27.53 -21.12 -7.84
C ARG A 120 28.41 -20.99 -9.07
N THR A 121 28.03 -21.59 -10.20
CA THR A 121 28.89 -21.65 -11.40
C THR A 121 28.33 -20.88 -12.59
N GLY A 122 27.10 -20.38 -12.52
CA GLY A 122 26.50 -19.61 -13.62
C GLY A 122 27.21 -18.27 -13.85
N SER A 123 27.55 -17.98 -15.10
CA SER A 123 28.14 -16.72 -15.55
C SER A 123 27.14 -15.70 -16.11
N THR A 124 25.88 -16.08 -16.36
CA THR A 124 24.85 -15.18 -16.92
C THR A 124 23.70 -14.92 -15.96
N ALA A 125 23.14 -13.70 -15.99
CA ALA A 125 22.03 -13.31 -15.11
C ALA A 125 20.71 -14.06 -15.41
N ALA A 126 20.59 -14.65 -16.60
CA ALA A 126 19.49 -15.52 -16.97
C ALA A 126 19.60 -16.86 -16.23
N ALA A 127 20.72 -17.57 -16.39
CA ALA A 127 20.97 -18.87 -15.78
C ALA A 127 20.96 -18.80 -14.25
N VAL A 128 21.70 -17.83 -13.69
CA VAL A 128 21.72 -17.60 -12.23
C VAL A 128 20.34 -17.20 -11.72
N GLY A 129 19.62 -16.36 -12.48
CA GLY A 129 18.25 -15.97 -12.13
C GLY A 129 17.27 -17.14 -12.08
N ILE A 130 17.41 -18.14 -12.97
CA ILE A 130 16.64 -19.40 -12.94
C ILE A 130 17.01 -20.20 -11.69
N GLY A 131 18.31 -20.36 -11.39
CA GLY A 131 18.76 -21.02 -10.17
C GLY A 131 18.16 -20.41 -8.91
N ILE A 132 18.23 -19.08 -8.76
CA ILE A 132 17.61 -18.37 -7.63
C ILE A 132 16.08 -18.56 -7.62
N ALA A 133 15.42 -18.51 -8.79
CA ALA A 133 13.97 -18.67 -8.87
C ALA A 133 13.49 -20.06 -8.41
N LEU A 134 14.28 -21.12 -8.63
CA LEU A 134 14.01 -22.46 -8.09
C LEU A 134 14.16 -22.48 -6.56
N LEU A 135 15.19 -21.81 -6.04
CA LEU A 135 15.44 -21.71 -4.59
C LEU A 135 14.37 -20.92 -3.82
N ILE A 136 13.47 -20.19 -4.49
CA ILE A 136 12.29 -19.58 -3.84
C ILE A 136 11.45 -20.62 -3.10
N ARG A 137 11.34 -21.83 -3.65
CA ARG A 137 10.54 -22.92 -3.07
C ARG A 137 11.41 -24.05 -2.53
N LEU A 138 12.55 -24.30 -3.17
CA LEU A 138 13.42 -25.44 -2.87
C LEU A 138 14.60 -25.10 -1.96
N GLY A 139 14.84 -23.82 -1.68
CA GLY A 139 16.01 -23.39 -0.94
C GLY A 139 16.00 -23.85 0.52
N GLU A 140 17.19 -23.93 1.10
CA GLU A 140 17.44 -24.29 2.49
C GLU A 140 18.35 -23.24 3.15
N PRO A 141 18.51 -23.24 4.48
CA PRO A 141 19.35 -22.25 5.17
C PRO A 141 20.80 -22.17 4.66
N GLU A 142 21.36 -23.25 4.12
CA GLU A 142 22.70 -23.27 3.51
C GLU A 142 22.83 -22.43 2.23
N ASP A 143 21.70 -22.10 1.58
CA ASP A 143 21.67 -21.29 0.37
C ASP A 143 21.70 -19.77 0.68
N VAL A 144 21.52 -19.37 1.94
CA VAL A 144 21.46 -17.96 2.35
C VAL A 144 22.72 -17.18 1.97
N PRO A 145 23.96 -17.65 2.20
CA PRO A 145 25.17 -16.89 1.86
C PRO A 145 25.29 -16.59 0.36
N VAL A 146 25.01 -17.58 -0.50
CA VAL A 146 25.07 -17.39 -1.97
C VAL A 146 23.99 -16.42 -2.46
N LEU A 147 22.78 -16.52 -1.90
CA LEU A 147 21.68 -15.61 -2.22
C LEU A 147 21.97 -14.17 -1.77
N LYS A 148 22.58 -13.98 -0.59
CA LYS A 148 22.99 -12.65 -0.10
C LYS A 148 24.02 -12.02 -1.05
N ALA A 149 25.04 -12.76 -1.46
CA ALA A 149 26.06 -12.26 -2.37
C ALA A 149 25.45 -11.91 -3.75
N LEU A 150 24.72 -12.83 -4.38
CA LEU A 150 24.12 -12.61 -5.70
C LEU A 150 23.07 -11.50 -5.69
N GLY A 151 22.35 -11.33 -4.57
CA GLY A 151 21.37 -10.25 -4.39
C GLY A 151 21.97 -8.84 -4.43
N THR A 152 23.29 -8.70 -4.25
CA THR A 152 23.99 -7.42 -4.42
C THR A 152 24.20 -7.03 -5.88
N LEU A 153 23.93 -7.92 -6.85
CA LEU A 153 24.10 -7.65 -8.28
C LEU A 153 22.85 -7.03 -8.91
N CYS A 154 23.07 -6.07 -9.81
CA CYS A 154 22.04 -5.44 -10.64
C CYS A 154 21.20 -6.52 -11.35
N GLY A 155 19.87 -6.46 -11.18
CA GLY A 155 18.95 -7.36 -11.85
C GLY A 155 18.79 -8.74 -11.20
N LEU A 156 19.51 -9.06 -10.12
CA LEU A 156 19.28 -10.27 -9.31
C LEU A 156 18.67 -9.98 -7.94
N SER A 157 18.76 -8.74 -7.43
CA SER A 157 18.22 -8.33 -6.13
C SER A 157 16.77 -8.74 -5.87
N SER A 158 15.85 -8.54 -6.83
CA SER A 158 14.43 -8.86 -6.61
C SER A 158 14.14 -10.35 -6.50
N VAL A 159 14.82 -11.18 -7.30
CA VAL A 159 14.65 -12.64 -7.26
C VAL A 159 15.38 -13.24 -6.05
N ALA A 160 16.54 -12.70 -5.67
CA ALA A 160 17.24 -13.08 -4.44
C ALA A 160 16.44 -12.72 -3.19
N THR A 161 15.81 -11.55 -3.16
CA THR A 161 14.88 -11.16 -2.07
C THR A 161 13.73 -12.16 -1.95
N ALA A 162 13.10 -12.53 -3.07
CA ALA A 162 12.02 -13.50 -3.07
C ALA A 162 12.45 -14.88 -2.57
N ALA A 163 13.69 -15.29 -2.84
CA ALA A 163 14.25 -16.54 -2.34
C ALA A 163 14.67 -16.47 -0.86
N LEU A 164 15.15 -15.32 -0.40
CA LEU A 164 15.53 -15.10 0.99
C LEU A 164 14.30 -14.89 1.90
N ASP A 165 13.18 -14.37 1.42
CA ASP A 165 11.98 -14.13 2.23
C ASP A 165 11.53 -15.34 3.08
N PRO A 166 11.50 -16.58 2.54
CA PRO A 166 11.22 -17.76 3.36
C PRO A 166 12.41 -18.31 4.17
N LEU A 167 13.66 -18.00 3.79
CA LEU A 167 14.88 -18.61 4.38
C LEU A 167 15.54 -17.75 5.47
N ASP A 168 15.69 -16.45 5.19
CA ASP A 168 16.30 -15.44 6.05
C ASP A 168 15.68 -14.07 5.72
N ARG A 169 14.61 -13.74 6.45
CA ARG A 169 13.86 -12.48 6.28
C ARG A 169 14.69 -11.25 6.56
N GLN A 170 15.64 -11.34 7.50
CA GLN A 170 16.52 -10.23 7.84
C GLN A 170 17.43 -9.91 6.64
N ALA A 171 18.01 -10.93 6.02
CA ALA A 171 18.79 -10.78 4.80
C ALA A 171 17.96 -10.24 3.62
N ALA A 172 16.74 -10.77 3.43
CA ALA A 172 15.83 -10.27 2.39
C ALA A 172 15.51 -8.78 2.59
N ALA A 173 15.21 -8.39 3.83
CA ALA A 173 14.88 -7.02 4.19
C ALA A 173 16.04 -6.05 3.94
N LEU A 174 17.28 -6.44 4.28
CA LEU A 174 18.47 -5.65 4.00
C LEU A 174 18.67 -5.40 2.50
N LEU A 175 18.44 -6.42 1.65
CA LEU A 175 18.52 -6.24 0.19
C LEU A 175 17.48 -5.24 -0.32
N VAL A 176 16.25 -5.31 0.20
CA VAL A 176 15.18 -4.38 -0.18
C VAL A 176 15.50 -2.95 0.24
N ILE A 177 15.94 -2.75 1.47
CA ILE A 177 16.29 -1.42 2.00
C ILE A 177 17.40 -0.80 1.13
N ARG A 178 18.47 -1.55 0.86
CA ARG A 178 19.59 -1.08 0.01
C ARG A 178 19.14 -0.70 -1.41
N GLY A 179 18.20 -1.45 -1.99
CA GLY A 179 17.68 -1.17 -3.33
C GLY A 179 16.63 -0.05 -3.41
N ARG A 180 15.97 0.29 -2.30
CA ARG A 180 14.85 1.25 -2.26
C ARG A 180 15.16 2.58 -1.59
N ASP A 181 16.13 2.64 -0.66
CA ASP A 181 16.49 3.90 -0.02
C ASP A 181 17.24 4.83 -0.97
N ARG A 182 16.49 5.69 -1.66
CA ARG A 182 17.04 6.71 -2.55
C ARG A 182 17.58 7.92 -1.81
N SER A 183 17.25 8.04 -0.53
CA SER A 183 17.50 9.22 0.31
C SER A 183 18.67 9.06 1.26
N GLU A 184 19.24 7.85 1.35
CA GLU A 184 20.33 7.49 2.28
C GLU A 184 19.97 7.64 3.76
N LEU A 185 18.67 7.79 4.07
CA LEU A 185 18.16 7.97 5.43
C LEU A 185 18.26 6.69 6.26
N LEU A 186 18.36 5.53 5.61
CA LEU A 186 18.48 4.22 6.26
C LEU A 186 19.91 3.67 6.24
N THR A 187 20.87 4.40 5.64
CA THR A 187 22.29 4.00 5.62
C THR A 187 22.85 3.71 7.02
N PRO A 188 22.63 4.57 8.05
CA PRO A 188 23.13 4.28 9.39
C PRO A 188 22.58 2.99 9.98
N LEU A 189 21.31 2.67 9.70
CA LEU A 189 20.69 1.43 10.14
C LEU A 189 21.30 0.21 9.43
N VAL A 190 21.50 0.29 8.12
CA VAL A 190 22.13 -0.79 7.34
C VAL A 190 23.55 -1.05 7.81
N ASP A 191 24.31 0.00 8.09
CA ASP A 191 25.69 -0.11 8.59
C ASP A 191 25.72 -0.72 9.99
N ALA A 192 24.82 -0.28 10.88
CA ALA A 192 24.70 -0.84 12.22
C ALA A 192 24.31 -2.34 12.20
N ILE A 193 23.42 -2.76 11.29
CA ILE A 193 23.08 -4.18 11.17
C ILE A 193 24.27 -5.00 10.67
N ALA A 194 25.12 -4.42 9.82
CA ALA A 194 26.31 -5.09 9.31
C ALA A 194 27.38 -5.35 10.40
N THR A 195 27.38 -4.59 11.51
CA THR A 195 28.30 -4.84 12.63
C THR A 195 27.86 -6.04 13.50
N GLY A 196 26.58 -6.41 13.45
CA GLY A 196 25.99 -7.41 14.34
C GLY A 196 25.84 -6.95 15.80
N ASP A 197 26.09 -5.68 16.09
CA ASP A 197 25.95 -5.10 17.43
C ASP A 197 24.50 -4.63 17.66
N ALA A 198 23.79 -5.32 18.55
CA ALA A 198 22.40 -5.02 18.87
C ALA A 198 22.18 -3.59 19.41
N GLU A 199 23.14 -3.03 20.16
CA GLU A 199 23.02 -1.65 20.67
C GLU A 199 23.23 -0.63 19.55
N ALA A 200 24.17 -0.89 18.64
CA ALA A 200 24.34 -0.07 17.45
C ALA A 200 23.07 -0.08 16.57
N VAL A 201 22.47 -1.27 16.37
CA VAL A 201 21.21 -1.41 15.62
C VAL A 201 20.10 -0.65 16.31
N ARG A 202 19.93 -0.81 17.62
CA ARG A 202 18.93 -0.08 18.41
C ARG A 202 19.09 1.43 18.26
N ALA A 203 20.31 1.95 18.46
CA ALA A 203 20.59 3.38 18.38
C ALA A 203 20.29 3.94 16.97
N ALA A 204 20.72 3.23 15.93
CA ALA A 204 20.46 3.61 14.54
C ALA A 204 18.97 3.53 14.19
N LEU A 205 18.27 2.52 14.69
CA LEU A 205 16.84 2.32 14.47
C LEU A 205 16.04 3.47 15.10
N VAL A 206 16.30 3.83 16.35
CA VAL A 206 15.64 4.97 17.03
C VAL A 206 15.94 6.30 16.36
N ALA A 207 17.08 6.43 15.69
CA ALA A 207 17.46 7.63 14.94
C ALA A 207 16.82 7.73 13.54
N VAL A 208 16.06 6.71 13.09
CA VAL A 208 15.34 6.77 11.80
C VAL A 208 14.34 7.95 11.83
N PRO A 209 14.41 8.88 10.87
CA PRO A 209 13.56 10.05 10.87
C PRO A 209 12.09 9.67 10.66
N ASP A 210 11.21 10.43 11.29
CA ASP A 210 9.75 10.33 11.10
C ASP A 210 9.32 10.98 9.77
N ASP A 211 9.89 10.48 8.68
CA ASP A 211 9.62 10.92 7.32
C ASP A 211 8.85 9.81 6.58
N PRO A 212 7.71 10.12 5.91
CA PRO A 212 6.94 9.14 5.17
C PRO A 212 7.74 8.36 4.12
N ARG A 213 8.82 8.93 3.57
CA ARG A 213 9.77 8.33 2.61
C ARG A 213 10.71 7.34 3.31
N ALA A 214 11.23 7.71 4.48
CA ALA A 214 12.09 6.81 5.28
C ALA A 214 11.30 5.56 5.71
N LEU A 215 10.05 5.76 6.15
CA LEU A 215 9.18 4.69 6.61
C LEU A 215 8.39 3.99 5.48
N LEU A 216 8.72 4.19 4.20
CA LEU A 216 8.08 3.48 3.09
C LEU A 216 8.29 1.97 3.14
N CYS A 217 9.35 1.50 3.79
CA CYS A 217 9.69 0.08 3.89
C CYS A 217 9.54 -0.41 5.34
N ALA A 218 8.49 0.01 6.05
CA ALA A 218 8.33 -0.21 7.49
C ALA A 218 8.49 -1.69 7.90
N ARG A 219 7.88 -2.64 7.17
CA ARG A 219 8.09 -4.08 7.44
C ARG A 219 9.56 -4.47 7.31
N ARG A 220 10.22 -4.02 6.25
CA ARG A 220 11.63 -4.36 6.01
C ARG A 220 12.55 -3.74 7.05
N ILE A 221 12.27 -2.53 7.52
CA ILE A 221 13.01 -1.93 8.64
C ILE A 221 12.89 -2.80 9.89
N ALA A 222 11.67 -3.24 10.23
CA ALA A 222 11.44 -4.08 11.41
C ALA A 222 12.09 -5.48 11.28
N GLU A 223 12.00 -6.11 10.11
CA GLU A 223 12.63 -7.40 9.83
C GLU A 223 14.17 -7.30 9.84
N ALA A 224 14.73 -6.26 9.23
CA ALA A 224 16.18 -6.07 9.16
C ALA A 224 16.80 -5.82 10.55
N ALA A 225 16.08 -5.12 11.42
CA ALA A 225 16.55 -4.78 12.76
C ALA A 225 16.18 -5.81 13.84
N ASP A 226 15.46 -6.90 13.51
CA ASP A 226 14.84 -7.81 14.48
C ASP A 226 14.08 -7.06 15.58
N LEU A 227 13.10 -6.25 15.18
CA LEU A 227 12.37 -5.37 16.09
C LEU A 227 11.77 -6.11 17.30
N ASP A 228 11.24 -7.32 17.10
CA ASP A 228 10.70 -8.15 18.19
C ASP A 228 11.79 -8.58 19.18
N GLY A 229 12.97 -8.98 18.69
CA GLY A 229 14.14 -9.27 19.54
C GLY A 229 14.60 -8.04 20.32
N LEU A 230 14.72 -6.88 19.66
CA LEU A 230 15.13 -5.62 20.31
C LEU A 230 14.15 -5.18 21.40
N LEU A 231 12.84 -5.26 21.16
CA LEU A 231 11.83 -4.92 22.16
C LEU A 231 11.94 -5.82 23.40
N ARG A 232 12.25 -7.11 23.20
CA ARG A 232 12.48 -8.05 24.32
C ARG A 232 13.79 -7.79 25.06
N ALA A 233 14.85 -7.39 24.34
CA ALA A 233 16.16 -7.12 24.92
C ALA A 233 16.22 -5.79 25.71
N HIS A 234 15.41 -4.80 25.32
CA HIS A 234 15.40 -3.46 25.94
C HIS A 234 14.03 -3.12 26.54
N PRO A 235 13.60 -3.84 27.60
CA PRO A 235 12.32 -3.59 28.21
C PRO A 235 12.24 -2.21 28.85
N GLY A 236 11.30 -1.39 28.35
CA GLY A 236 11.04 -0.06 28.89
C GLY A 236 11.79 1.08 28.21
N ASP A 237 12.41 0.87 27.06
CA ASP A 237 12.90 1.97 26.22
C ASP A 237 11.71 2.70 25.53
N PRO A 238 11.37 3.93 25.94
CA PRO A 238 10.23 4.65 25.37
C PRO A 238 10.47 5.09 23.93
N ALA A 239 11.72 5.31 23.51
CA ALA A 239 12.03 5.76 22.16
C ALA A 239 11.87 4.61 21.16
N LEU A 240 12.38 3.43 21.50
CA LEU A 240 12.16 2.20 20.71
C LEU A 240 10.68 1.84 20.66
N LEU A 241 9.96 1.99 21.77
CA LEU A 241 8.52 1.73 21.85
C LEU A 241 7.71 2.68 20.95
N ALA A 242 8.01 3.98 20.96
CA ALA A 242 7.35 4.96 20.10
C ALA A 242 7.62 4.72 18.61
N LEU A 243 8.84 4.28 18.26
CA LEU A 243 9.17 3.91 16.89
C LEU A 243 8.47 2.61 16.47
N ALA A 244 8.43 1.60 17.33
CA ALA A 244 7.72 0.35 17.08
C ALA A 244 6.23 0.61 16.78
N ALA A 245 5.58 1.49 17.55
CA ALA A 245 4.22 1.96 17.30
C ALA A 245 4.07 2.58 15.90
N ARG A 246 5.00 3.46 15.50
CA ARG A 246 5.01 4.08 14.16
C ARG A 246 5.17 3.06 13.05
N LEU A 247 6.07 2.09 13.23
CA LEU A 247 6.31 1.02 12.26
C LEU A 247 5.07 0.13 12.08
N VAL A 248 4.43 -0.33 13.16
CA VAL A 248 3.22 -1.18 13.03
C VAL A 248 2.03 -0.44 12.45
N HIS A 249 1.85 0.84 12.80
CA HIS A 249 0.83 1.68 12.16
C HIS A 249 1.13 1.84 10.66
N ARG A 250 2.37 2.14 10.30
CA ARG A 250 2.78 2.32 8.90
C ARG A 250 2.60 1.05 8.07
N MET A 251 2.92 -0.12 8.63
CA MET A 251 2.69 -1.43 8.00
C MET A 251 1.20 -1.74 7.78
N SER A 252 0.32 -1.14 8.59
CA SER A 252 -1.13 -1.36 8.53
C SER A 252 -1.84 -0.47 7.52
N ARG A 253 -1.20 0.60 7.05
CA ARG A 253 -1.77 1.49 6.03
C ARG A 253 -1.75 0.78 4.66
N ASP A 254 -2.91 0.73 4.00
CA ASP A 254 -2.98 0.32 2.60
C ASP A 254 -2.51 1.48 1.71
N LEU A 255 -1.27 1.41 1.24
CA LEU A 255 -0.66 2.37 0.31
C LEU A 255 -0.70 1.83 -1.12
N GLY A 256 -1.85 1.29 -1.53
CA GLY A 256 -2.04 0.71 -2.87
C GLY A 256 -1.41 -0.67 -3.02
N ARG A 257 -1.18 -1.36 -1.91
CA ARG A 257 -0.62 -2.72 -1.82
C ARG A 257 -1.15 -3.37 -0.55
N ARG A 258 -1.13 -4.69 -0.52
CA ARG A 258 -1.50 -5.49 0.64
C ARG A 258 -0.73 -4.96 1.85
N ALA A 259 -1.46 -4.66 2.91
CA ALA A 259 -0.89 -4.13 4.13
C ALA A 259 0.26 -5.03 4.61
N GLU A 260 1.46 -4.47 4.71
CA GLU A 260 2.67 -5.24 5.01
C GLU A 260 2.59 -5.93 6.38
N ILE A 261 1.74 -5.43 7.28
CA ILE A 261 1.52 -6.00 8.62
C ILE A 261 1.07 -7.46 8.55
N LEU A 262 0.33 -7.85 7.50
CA LEU A 262 -0.17 -9.21 7.31
C LEU A 262 0.95 -10.21 7.00
N ASP A 263 2.09 -9.72 6.51
CA ASP A 263 3.24 -10.56 6.16
C ASP A 263 4.38 -10.48 7.21
N TYR A 264 4.25 -9.58 8.19
CA TYR A 264 5.19 -9.43 9.29
C TYR A 264 4.90 -10.47 10.38
N LEU A 265 5.62 -11.58 10.37
CA LEU A 265 5.35 -12.72 11.28
C LEU A 265 5.27 -12.34 12.77
N PRO A 266 6.15 -11.48 13.32
CA PRO A 266 6.07 -11.10 14.72
C PRO A 266 4.95 -10.08 15.04
N ALA A 267 4.07 -9.72 14.09
CA ALA A 267 3.11 -8.63 14.26
C ALA A 267 2.28 -8.72 15.55
N THR A 268 1.70 -9.88 15.85
CA THR A 268 0.85 -10.04 17.06
C THR A 268 1.65 -9.87 18.35
N ASN A 269 2.91 -10.33 18.39
CA ASN A 269 3.81 -10.14 19.52
C ASN A 269 4.21 -8.67 19.68
N VAL A 270 4.57 -8.02 18.57
CA VAL A 270 4.97 -6.60 18.59
C VAL A 270 3.80 -5.71 19.01
N TYR A 271 2.58 -5.93 18.48
CA TYR A 271 1.40 -5.22 18.96
C TYR A 271 1.13 -5.45 20.45
N ALA A 272 1.17 -6.70 20.89
CA ALA A 272 0.94 -7.06 22.28
C ALA A 272 1.96 -6.38 23.21
N TYR A 273 3.22 -6.31 22.78
CA TYR A 273 4.28 -5.66 23.53
C TYR A 273 4.11 -4.14 23.54
N VAL A 274 3.93 -3.53 22.37
CA VAL A 274 3.80 -2.07 22.21
C VAL A 274 2.64 -1.54 23.02
N LEU A 275 1.47 -2.16 22.88
CA LEU A 275 0.25 -1.73 23.56
C LEU A 275 0.23 -2.11 25.03
N GLY A 276 0.90 -3.20 25.40
CA GLY A 276 1.08 -3.59 26.80
C GLY A 276 2.04 -2.70 27.60
N GLN A 277 2.75 -1.79 26.93
CA GLN A 277 3.69 -0.84 27.54
C GLN A 277 3.36 0.62 27.18
N ALA A 278 2.22 0.88 26.55
CA ALA A 278 1.88 2.21 26.02
C ALA A 278 1.71 3.27 27.11
N ASP A 279 1.49 2.88 28.37
CA ASP A 279 1.47 3.75 29.55
C ASP A 279 2.84 4.40 29.87
N ARG A 280 3.92 3.81 29.38
CA ARG A 280 5.30 4.34 29.53
C ARG A 280 5.64 5.44 28.54
N LEU A 281 4.84 5.60 27.50
CA LEU A 281 5.10 6.62 26.50
C LEU A 281 4.67 8.00 27.03
N PRO A 282 5.43 9.07 26.71
CA PRO A 282 5.07 10.42 27.15
C PRO A 282 3.77 10.85 26.47
N PRO A 283 2.73 11.26 27.23
CA PRO A 283 1.47 11.68 26.64
C PRO A 283 1.67 12.95 25.80
N GLY A 284 1.23 12.89 24.55
CA GLY A 284 1.34 13.98 23.58
C GLY A 284 0.31 13.80 22.46
N PRO A 285 -0.10 14.89 21.79
CA PRO A 285 -1.16 14.81 20.79
C PRO A 285 -0.77 13.93 19.59
N GLU A 286 0.49 13.98 19.14
CA GLU A 286 1.00 13.12 18.05
C GLU A 286 0.91 11.64 18.40
N LEU A 287 1.26 11.31 19.64
CA LEU A 287 1.22 9.94 20.09
C LEU A 287 -0.22 9.47 20.36
N HIS A 288 -1.10 10.38 20.80
CA HIS A 288 -2.52 10.07 20.95
C HIS A 288 -3.10 9.72 19.57
N GLU A 289 -2.80 10.53 18.56
CA GLU A 289 -3.19 10.25 17.18
C GLU A 289 -2.69 8.87 16.74
N LEU A 290 -1.40 8.57 16.91
CA LEU A 290 -0.82 7.29 16.55
C LEU A 290 -1.49 6.09 17.23
N LEU A 291 -1.70 6.16 18.56
CA LEU A 291 -2.34 5.07 19.31
C LEU A 291 -3.81 4.90 18.91
N LEU A 292 -4.51 5.99 18.61
CA LEU A 292 -5.88 5.94 18.14
C LEU A 292 -5.97 5.37 16.70
N SER A 293 -5.03 5.71 15.83
CA SER A 293 -4.93 5.09 14.49
C SER A 293 -4.63 3.59 14.59
N ILE A 294 -3.76 3.16 15.51
CA ILE A 294 -3.55 1.73 15.80
C ILE A 294 -4.84 1.07 16.29
N ALA A 295 -5.60 1.73 17.17
CA ALA A 295 -6.88 1.21 17.64
C ALA A 295 -7.89 1.04 16.49
N LEU A 296 -7.96 1.99 15.55
CA LEU A 296 -8.77 1.86 14.35
C LEU A 296 -8.35 0.67 13.49
N ASP A 297 -7.05 0.45 13.31
CA ASP A 297 -6.54 -0.66 12.51
C ASP A 297 -6.80 -2.02 13.17
N LEU A 298 -6.72 -2.11 14.50
CA LEU A 298 -7.10 -3.30 15.26
C LEU A 298 -8.61 -3.58 15.25
N HIS A 299 -9.43 -2.52 15.19
CA HIS A 299 -10.88 -2.63 15.19
C HIS A 299 -11.43 -3.04 13.81
N SER A 300 -11.03 -2.33 12.76
CA SER A 300 -11.62 -2.46 11.43
C SER A 300 -10.61 -2.53 10.28
N GLY A 301 -9.32 -2.36 10.54
CA GLY A 301 -8.27 -2.37 9.52
C GLY A 301 -7.55 -3.71 9.36
N PRO A 302 -6.49 -3.78 8.55
CA PRO A 302 -5.78 -5.02 8.26
C PRO A 302 -5.26 -5.76 9.50
N ALA A 303 -4.90 -5.04 10.57
CA ALA A 303 -4.44 -5.67 11.81
C ALA A 303 -5.51 -6.55 12.49
N ALA A 304 -6.80 -6.34 12.19
CA ALA A 304 -7.89 -7.21 12.62
C ALA A 304 -7.82 -8.63 12.03
N LEU A 305 -7.13 -8.82 10.90
CA LEU A 305 -6.99 -10.10 10.18
C LEU A 305 -5.77 -10.93 10.63
N LEU A 306 -4.96 -10.42 11.56
CA LEU A 306 -3.86 -11.19 12.13
C LEU A 306 -4.41 -12.40 12.91
N ASP A 307 -3.60 -13.45 13.03
CA ASP A 307 -3.94 -14.66 13.78
C ASP A 307 -3.91 -14.42 15.29
N TRP A 308 -4.92 -13.71 15.78
CA TRP A 308 -5.09 -13.38 17.18
C TRP A 308 -5.59 -14.59 17.95
N ARG A 309 -4.95 -14.87 19.09
CA ARG A 309 -5.55 -15.75 20.09
C ARG A 309 -6.95 -15.22 20.48
N PRO A 310 -7.93 -16.10 20.79
CA PRO A 310 -9.26 -15.68 21.18
C PRO A 310 -9.24 -14.58 22.25
N HIS A 311 -10.04 -13.54 22.07
CA HIS A 311 -10.18 -12.37 22.95
C HIS A 311 -8.92 -11.48 23.10
N ARG A 312 -7.78 -11.82 22.49
CA ARG A 312 -6.54 -11.05 22.65
C ARG A 312 -6.65 -9.67 22.01
N ARG A 313 -7.22 -9.58 20.82
CA ARG A 313 -7.45 -8.32 20.09
C ARG A 313 -8.36 -7.40 20.89
N GLU A 314 -9.47 -7.93 21.40
CA GLU A 314 -10.45 -7.20 22.20
C GLU A 314 -9.84 -6.71 23.53
N ALA A 315 -8.99 -7.52 24.16
CA ALA A 315 -8.27 -7.13 25.37
C ALA A 315 -7.28 -5.97 25.11
N LEU A 316 -6.62 -5.94 23.95
CA LEU A 316 -5.73 -4.84 23.56
C LEU A 316 -6.53 -3.55 23.29
N LEU A 317 -7.65 -3.65 22.58
CA LEU A 317 -8.55 -2.51 22.36
C LEU A 317 -9.08 -1.94 23.68
N GLY A 318 -9.55 -2.80 24.60
CA GLY A 318 -9.99 -2.35 25.93
C GLY A 318 -8.87 -1.77 26.78
N GLY A 319 -7.63 -2.22 26.60
CA GLY A 319 -6.44 -1.62 27.23
C GLY A 319 -6.17 -0.20 26.72
N LEU A 320 -6.22 -0.02 25.40
CA LEU A 320 -6.08 1.29 24.75
C LEU A 320 -7.19 2.26 25.14
N GLU A 321 -8.44 1.79 25.21
CA GLU A 321 -9.58 2.61 25.65
C GLU A 321 -9.33 3.19 27.05
N ARG A 322 -8.93 2.36 28.01
CA ARG A 322 -8.63 2.79 29.38
C ARG A 322 -7.46 3.75 29.44
N LEU A 323 -6.42 3.52 28.63
CA LEU A 323 -5.25 4.39 28.56
C LEU A 323 -5.63 5.79 28.05
N LEU A 324 -6.29 5.85 26.89
CA LEU A 324 -6.64 7.11 26.23
C LEU A 324 -7.74 7.89 26.97
N ALA A 325 -8.61 7.21 27.72
CA ALA A 325 -9.56 7.84 28.62
C ALA A 325 -8.92 8.40 29.92
N GLY A 326 -7.66 8.05 30.21
CA GLY A 326 -6.95 8.50 31.39
C GLY A 326 -6.69 10.02 31.38
N PRO A 327 -6.62 10.66 32.57
CA PRO A 327 -6.49 12.12 32.68
C PRO A 327 -5.22 12.67 32.03
N ALA A 328 -4.13 11.89 32.00
CA ALA A 328 -2.89 12.25 31.33
C ALA A 328 -3.05 12.44 29.81
N TRP A 329 -4.01 11.74 29.19
CA TRP A 329 -4.28 11.75 27.75
C TRP A 329 -5.47 12.66 27.37
N ALA A 330 -6.37 12.93 28.31
CA ALA A 330 -7.60 13.71 28.08
C ALA A 330 -7.39 15.24 28.01
N LEU A 331 -6.33 15.77 28.63
CA LEU A 331 -6.21 17.19 28.99
C LEU A 331 -5.55 18.13 27.97
N ARG A 332 -5.21 17.67 26.76
CA ARG A 332 -4.43 18.49 25.79
C ARG A 332 -5.12 18.79 24.45
N SER A 333 -6.42 18.53 24.33
CA SER A 333 -7.18 18.75 23.09
C SER A 333 -7.77 20.17 22.92
N GLY A 334 -7.30 21.15 23.70
CA GLY A 334 -7.81 22.52 23.70
C GLY A 334 -6.77 23.53 23.22
N ALA A 335 -6.57 23.67 21.91
CA ALA A 335 -5.83 24.79 21.36
C ALA A 335 -6.73 26.05 21.32
N PRO A 336 -6.23 27.24 21.74
CA PRO A 336 -7.01 28.46 21.69
C PRO A 336 -7.38 28.84 20.24
N PRO A 337 -8.57 29.42 20.00
CA PRO A 337 -8.94 29.94 18.70
C PRO A 337 -8.09 31.18 18.35
N GLY A 338 -7.71 31.31 17.08
CA GLY A 338 -7.03 32.50 16.55
C GLY A 338 -5.52 32.36 16.39
N GLY A 339 -5.07 32.24 15.15
CA GLY A 339 -3.66 32.33 14.77
C GLY A 339 -3.41 31.73 13.39
N GLU A 340 -2.82 32.52 12.49
CA GLU A 340 -2.39 32.16 11.12
C GLU A 340 -1.20 31.19 11.08
N ASP A 341 -0.66 30.79 12.25
CA ASP A 341 0.46 29.87 12.35
C ASP A 341 0.06 28.44 11.88
N PRO A 342 0.69 27.91 10.81
CA PRO A 342 0.43 26.57 10.28
C PRO A 342 0.60 25.45 11.32
N ALA A 343 1.53 25.58 12.26
CA ALA A 343 1.77 24.57 13.30
C ALA A 343 0.58 24.48 14.27
N ARG A 344 0.05 25.63 14.70
CA ARG A 344 -1.15 25.69 15.54
C ARG A 344 -2.41 25.21 14.80
N ALA A 345 -2.47 25.43 13.49
CA ALA A 345 -3.56 24.91 12.67
C ALA A 345 -3.52 23.37 12.60
N ALA A 346 -2.33 22.76 12.45
CA ALA A 346 -2.17 21.31 12.49
C ALA A 346 -2.55 20.71 13.85
N GLU A 347 -2.13 21.34 14.95
CA GLU A 347 -2.51 20.90 16.29
C GLU A 347 -4.03 20.95 16.52
N ARG A 348 -4.70 22.01 16.06
CA ARG A 348 -6.18 22.11 16.11
C ARG A 348 -6.85 20.99 15.32
N ARG A 349 -6.39 20.71 14.09
CA ARG A 349 -6.93 19.62 13.27
C ARG A 349 -6.77 18.27 13.95
N ARG A 350 -5.60 18.01 14.54
CA ARG A 350 -5.32 16.79 15.30
C ARG A 350 -6.22 16.63 16.51
N ALA A 351 -6.36 17.66 17.33
CA ALA A 351 -7.23 17.64 18.50
C ALA A 351 -8.70 17.38 18.11
N ASP A 352 -9.14 17.98 17.00
CA ASP A 352 -10.50 17.80 16.50
C ASP A 352 -10.75 16.40 15.92
N TRP A 353 -9.77 15.86 15.20
CA TRP A 353 -9.78 14.47 14.75
C TRP A 353 -9.85 13.50 15.93
N ILE A 354 -9.00 13.66 16.95
CA ILE A 354 -9.01 12.83 18.17
C ILE A 354 -10.40 12.83 18.81
N ARG A 355 -11.01 14.01 18.96
CA ARG A 355 -12.34 14.15 19.58
C ARG A 355 -13.43 13.43 18.78
N ARG A 356 -13.45 13.53 17.45
CA ARG A 356 -14.46 12.88 16.61
C ARG A 356 -14.27 11.37 16.51
N THR A 357 -13.02 10.93 16.49
CA THR A 357 -12.64 9.53 16.20
C THR A 357 -12.50 8.69 17.48
N GLY A 358 -12.19 9.31 18.62
CA GLY A 358 -11.71 8.66 19.84
C GLY A 358 -12.61 7.59 20.45
N ARG A 359 -13.90 7.55 20.11
CA ARG A 359 -14.83 6.51 20.58
C ARG A 359 -15.06 5.38 19.57
N LYS A 360 -14.79 5.61 18.29
CA LYS A 360 -15.11 4.67 17.21
C LYS A 360 -14.53 3.27 17.40
N PRO A 361 -13.20 3.09 17.63
CA PRO A 361 -12.63 1.75 17.70
C PRO A 361 -13.02 0.97 18.97
N PHE A 362 -13.61 1.65 19.95
CA PHE A 362 -13.99 1.08 21.25
C PHE A 362 -15.50 0.87 21.39
N ALA A 363 -16.27 1.20 20.36
CA ALA A 363 -17.69 0.88 20.32
C ALA A 363 -17.85 -0.65 20.26
N GLY A 364 -17.87 -1.27 21.45
CA GLY A 364 -18.11 -2.69 21.59
C GLY A 364 -19.46 -3.01 20.97
N THR A 365 -19.53 -4.12 20.23
CA THR A 365 -20.82 -4.55 19.73
C THR A 365 -20.94 -6.06 19.85
N PRO A 366 -21.79 -6.55 20.78
CA PRO A 366 -21.91 -7.98 21.02
C PRO A 366 -22.47 -8.70 19.78
N ALA A 367 -21.84 -9.81 19.41
CA ALA A 367 -22.38 -10.72 18.40
C ALA A 367 -23.45 -11.61 19.05
N THR A 368 -24.66 -11.59 18.52
CA THR A 368 -25.73 -12.52 18.94
C THR A 368 -26.59 -12.83 17.72
N GLY A 369 -26.43 -14.02 17.14
CA GLY A 369 -27.26 -14.52 16.04
C GLY A 369 -26.60 -15.63 15.22
N PRO A 370 -27.39 -16.41 14.46
CA PRO A 370 -26.88 -17.48 13.58
C PRO A 370 -26.46 -17.00 12.17
N ARG A 371 -26.80 -15.77 11.78
CA ARG A 371 -26.41 -15.15 10.50
C ARG A 371 -25.12 -14.32 10.68
N PRO A 372 -24.27 -14.22 9.65
CA PRO A 372 -23.11 -13.33 9.70
C PRO A 372 -23.59 -11.91 9.95
N ARG A 373 -22.85 -11.19 10.80
CA ARG A 373 -23.10 -9.78 11.07
C ARG A 373 -22.39 -8.93 10.03
N TRP A 374 -23.06 -7.86 9.64
CA TRP A 374 -22.54 -6.85 8.73
C TRP A 374 -22.43 -5.51 9.46
N ASP A 375 -21.27 -4.85 9.33
CA ASP A 375 -21.04 -3.52 9.88
C ASP A 375 -20.28 -2.63 8.89
N VAL A 376 -20.51 -1.32 8.97
CA VAL A 376 -19.83 -0.31 8.16
C VAL A 376 -19.10 0.69 9.05
N ALA A 377 -17.78 0.65 9.02
CA ALA A 377 -16.93 1.64 9.68
C ALA A 377 -16.38 2.64 8.67
N VAL A 378 -16.80 3.90 8.75
CA VAL A 378 -16.20 4.98 7.96
C VAL A 378 -15.03 5.57 8.73
N VAL A 379 -13.83 5.43 8.18
CA VAL A 379 -12.57 5.73 8.86
C VAL A 379 -11.80 6.85 8.16
N HIS A 380 -11.48 7.88 8.94
CA HIS A 380 -10.48 8.90 8.61
C HIS A 380 -9.19 8.53 9.34
N ASP A 381 -8.15 8.13 8.61
CA ASP A 381 -6.98 7.41 9.15
C ASP A 381 -6.02 8.28 9.98
N ALA A 382 -5.90 9.58 9.65
CA ALA A 382 -5.06 10.55 10.35
C ALA A 382 -5.53 11.99 10.10
N ALA A 383 -5.21 12.92 11.00
CA ALA A 383 -5.74 14.28 10.99
C ALA A 383 -5.39 15.09 9.72
N ASP A 384 -4.20 14.86 9.16
CA ASP A 384 -3.70 15.54 7.96
C ASP A 384 -3.87 14.69 6.67
N SER A 385 -4.62 13.59 6.75
CA SER A 385 -4.96 12.78 5.58
C SER A 385 -6.25 13.28 4.91
N ASN A 386 -6.29 13.30 3.58
CA ASN A 386 -7.54 13.49 2.83
C ASN A 386 -8.30 12.17 2.61
N SER A 387 -7.72 11.04 3.03
CA SER A 387 -8.27 9.71 2.81
C SER A 387 -9.35 9.39 3.83
N VAL A 388 -10.51 8.98 3.33
CA VAL A 388 -11.56 8.38 4.14
C VAL A 388 -12.05 7.16 3.39
N GLU A 389 -12.07 6.03 4.08
CA GLU A 389 -12.46 4.75 3.51
C GLU A 389 -13.70 4.18 4.20
N THR A 390 -14.49 3.44 3.44
CA THR A 390 -15.60 2.65 3.96
C THR A 390 -15.10 1.23 4.22
N ARG A 391 -14.91 0.87 5.49
CA ARG A 391 -14.50 -0.47 5.91
C ARG A 391 -15.75 -1.31 6.17
N ILE A 392 -15.96 -2.32 5.33
CA ILE A 392 -17.03 -3.29 5.49
C ILE A 392 -16.52 -4.44 6.36
N LEU A 393 -17.21 -4.71 7.46
CA LEU A 393 -16.89 -5.81 8.38
C LEU A 393 -17.92 -6.91 8.25
N VAL A 394 -17.44 -8.16 8.21
CA VAL A 394 -18.26 -9.35 8.35
C VAL A 394 -17.79 -10.08 9.61
N ASP A 395 -18.69 -10.26 10.57
CA ASP A 395 -18.37 -10.84 11.89
C ASP A 395 -17.19 -10.15 12.60
N GLY A 396 -17.08 -8.83 12.44
CA GLY A 396 -16.00 -8.03 13.02
C GLY A 396 -14.63 -8.20 12.33
N LEU A 397 -14.58 -8.79 11.13
CA LEU A 397 -13.39 -8.91 10.30
C LEU A 397 -13.55 -8.08 9.01
N PRO A 398 -12.52 -7.32 8.59
CA PRO A 398 -12.64 -6.45 7.44
C PRO A 398 -12.52 -7.19 6.11
N LEU A 399 -13.54 -7.01 5.30
CA LEU A 399 -13.74 -7.75 4.06
C LEU A 399 -12.79 -7.30 2.94
N VAL A 400 -12.62 -5.99 2.73
CA VAL A 400 -11.77 -5.45 1.64
C VAL A 400 -10.29 -5.87 1.77
N PRO A 401 -9.60 -5.67 2.91
CA PRO A 401 -8.21 -6.12 3.03
C PRO A 401 -8.06 -7.65 3.03
N ALA A 402 -9.11 -8.41 3.40
CA ALA A 402 -9.10 -9.86 3.30
C ALA A 402 -9.19 -10.36 1.85
N LEU A 403 -9.96 -9.68 1.01
CA LEU A 403 -10.29 -10.13 -0.34
C LEU A 403 -9.52 -9.44 -1.45
N PHE A 404 -9.06 -8.20 -1.30
CA PHE A 404 -8.47 -7.44 -2.42
C PHE A 404 -7.02 -7.06 -2.17
N GLY A 405 -6.72 -6.43 -1.03
CA GLY A 405 -5.36 -6.11 -0.61
C GLY A 405 -4.52 -5.36 -1.66
N LYS A 406 -5.12 -4.47 -2.46
CA LYS A 406 -4.43 -3.63 -3.45
C LYS A 406 -4.86 -2.16 -3.37
N GLY A 407 -5.71 -1.83 -2.41
CA GLY A 407 -6.31 -0.52 -2.26
C GLY A 407 -7.43 -0.55 -1.22
N PRO A 408 -7.76 0.63 -0.66
CA PRO A 408 -8.77 0.79 0.37
C PRO A 408 -10.18 0.58 -0.20
N GLY A 409 -11.15 0.44 0.72
CA GLY A 409 -12.56 0.51 0.35
C GLY A 409 -12.90 1.88 -0.24
N LEU A 410 -13.84 1.91 -1.19
CA LEU A 410 -14.29 3.16 -1.81
C LEU A 410 -14.87 4.12 -0.76
N SER A 411 -14.92 5.40 -1.12
CA SER A 411 -15.30 6.47 -0.20
C SER A 411 -16.76 6.34 0.25
N PRO A 412 -17.11 6.85 1.45
CA PRO A 412 -18.48 6.80 1.96
C PRO A 412 -19.46 7.54 1.05
N GLU A 413 -19.01 8.57 0.33
CA GLU A 413 -19.84 9.30 -0.62
C GLU A 413 -20.33 8.42 -1.78
N TYR A 414 -19.55 7.40 -2.15
CA TYR A 414 -19.92 6.43 -3.19
C TYR A 414 -20.72 5.26 -2.62
N LEU A 415 -20.20 4.61 -1.58
CA LEU A 415 -20.79 3.36 -1.05
C LEU A 415 -22.02 3.59 -0.16
N VAL A 416 -22.00 4.65 0.65
CA VAL A 416 -23.05 4.94 1.63
C VAL A 416 -24.00 6.01 1.09
N ASP A 417 -23.53 7.25 0.90
CA ASP A 417 -24.40 8.37 0.49
C ASP A 417 -24.97 8.20 -0.93
N GLY A 418 -24.22 7.56 -1.82
CA GLY A 418 -24.64 7.25 -3.18
C GLY A 418 -25.61 6.07 -3.27
N GLY A 419 -25.88 5.38 -2.16
CA GLY A 419 -26.75 4.20 -2.11
C GLY A 419 -26.14 2.95 -2.77
N GLY A 420 -24.82 2.92 -2.96
CA GLY A 420 -24.10 1.77 -3.56
C GLY A 420 -24.33 0.47 -2.79
N LEU A 421 -24.38 0.54 -1.47
CA LEU A 421 -24.63 -0.63 -0.61
C LEU A 421 -26.12 -0.94 -0.39
N ARG A 422 -27.06 -0.15 -0.89
CA ARG A 422 -28.49 -0.39 -0.65
C ARG A 422 -28.95 -1.66 -1.38
N ALA A 423 -29.66 -2.56 -0.72
CA ALA A 423 -30.18 -3.76 -1.38
C ALA A 423 -31.54 -3.47 -2.05
N GLY A 424 -31.66 -3.76 -3.34
CA GLY A 424 -32.91 -3.67 -4.10
C GLY A 424 -33.40 -5.04 -4.57
N PRO A 425 -34.63 -5.13 -5.11
CA PRO A 425 -35.15 -6.37 -5.70
C PRO A 425 -34.37 -6.80 -6.95
N GLU A 426 -33.83 -5.83 -7.70
CA GLU A 426 -32.93 -6.09 -8.83
C GLU A 426 -31.49 -6.25 -8.33
N PRO A 427 -30.79 -7.34 -8.71
CA PRO A 427 -29.38 -7.50 -8.42
C PRO A 427 -28.55 -6.39 -9.05
N ARG A 428 -27.63 -5.80 -8.28
CA ARG A 428 -26.72 -4.75 -8.76
C ARG A 428 -25.29 -5.10 -8.44
N GLU A 429 -24.42 -4.95 -9.44
CA GLU A 429 -22.98 -5.04 -9.23
C GLU A 429 -22.47 -3.74 -8.59
N VAL A 430 -21.68 -3.86 -7.54
CA VAL A 430 -21.17 -2.75 -6.73
C VAL A 430 -19.66 -2.90 -6.61
N GLN A 431 -18.94 -1.85 -6.99
CA GLN A 431 -17.50 -1.75 -6.76
C GLN A 431 -17.24 -1.43 -5.29
N LEU A 432 -16.57 -2.32 -4.56
CA LEU A 432 -16.25 -2.13 -3.14
C LEU A 432 -14.90 -1.44 -2.94
N ALA A 433 -13.94 -1.72 -3.81
CA ALA A 433 -12.58 -1.20 -3.72
C ALA A 433 -11.96 -1.07 -5.11
N GLU A 434 -11.05 -0.12 -5.27
CA GLU A 434 -10.21 0.02 -6.46
C GLU A 434 -8.75 0.02 -6.04
N ALA A 435 -7.88 -0.54 -6.87
CA ALA A 435 -6.46 -0.38 -6.63
C ALA A 435 -6.06 1.10 -6.76
N GLN A 436 -5.11 1.55 -5.93
CA GLN A 436 -4.62 2.94 -5.98
C GLN A 436 -4.06 3.30 -7.38
N CYS A 437 -3.57 2.31 -8.12
CA CYS A 437 -3.02 2.44 -9.46
C CYS A 437 -4.06 2.63 -10.56
N THR A 438 -5.37 2.45 -10.29
CA THR A 438 -6.51 2.22 -11.20
C THR A 438 -6.89 0.76 -11.45
N GLU A 439 -8.17 0.54 -11.73
CA GLU A 439 -8.73 -0.75 -12.12
C GLU A 439 -7.98 -1.38 -13.30
N GLY A 440 -7.63 -0.60 -14.32
CA GLY A 440 -6.95 -1.10 -15.52
C GLY A 440 -5.55 -1.67 -15.26
N CYS A 441 -4.91 -1.29 -14.14
CA CYS A 441 -3.56 -1.74 -13.81
C CYS A 441 -3.58 -2.91 -12.80
N CYS A 442 -4.25 -2.76 -11.66
CA CYS A 442 -4.22 -3.77 -10.59
C CYS A 442 -5.60 -4.36 -10.23
N GLY A 443 -6.66 -3.93 -10.92
CA GLY A 443 -8.04 -4.39 -10.75
C GLY A 443 -8.85 -3.59 -9.73
N ALA A 444 -10.07 -4.06 -9.50
CA ALA A 444 -10.99 -3.59 -8.49
C ALA A 444 -11.79 -4.79 -7.93
N LEU A 445 -12.34 -4.64 -6.72
CA LEU A 445 -13.18 -5.65 -6.08
C LEU A 445 -14.65 -5.30 -6.31
N TYR A 446 -15.41 -6.25 -6.85
CA TYR A 446 -16.85 -6.13 -7.08
C TYR A 446 -17.63 -7.23 -6.36
N VAL A 447 -18.87 -6.92 -6.02
CA VAL A 447 -19.86 -7.85 -5.50
C VAL A 447 -21.23 -7.55 -6.10
N THR A 448 -22.07 -8.57 -6.27
CA THR A 448 -23.48 -8.39 -6.62
C THR A 448 -24.31 -8.38 -5.34
N ILE A 449 -25.08 -7.31 -5.13
CA ILE A 449 -25.97 -7.14 -3.99
C ILE A 449 -27.42 -7.27 -4.45
N ARG A 450 -28.20 -8.11 -3.76
CA ARG A 450 -29.65 -8.25 -4.00
C ARG A 450 -30.44 -8.48 -2.74
N ARG A 451 -31.69 -8.04 -2.73
CA ARG A 451 -32.69 -8.38 -1.72
C ARG A 451 -33.29 -9.75 -2.05
N ASP A 452 -33.36 -10.63 -1.05
CA ASP A 452 -33.93 -11.98 -1.15
C ASP A 452 -34.82 -12.23 0.07
N GLY A 453 -36.06 -11.74 0.02
CA GLY A 453 -37.01 -11.81 1.12
C GLY A 453 -36.51 -11.07 2.38
N ASP A 454 -36.31 -11.84 3.45
CA ASP A 454 -35.80 -11.36 4.74
C ASP A 454 -34.26 -11.32 4.80
N ALA A 455 -33.57 -11.62 3.68
CA ALA A 455 -32.12 -11.60 3.59
C ALA A 455 -31.61 -10.61 2.54
N VAL A 456 -30.41 -10.09 2.78
CA VAL A 456 -29.58 -9.42 1.75
C VAL A 456 -28.47 -10.38 1.36
N VAL A 457 -28.34 -10.64 0.07
CA VAL A 457 -27.37 -11.60 -0.46
C VAL A 457 -26.27 -10.84 -1.19
N TRP A 458 -25.02 -11.16 -0.84
CA TRP A 458 -23.82 -10.71 -1.52
C TRP A 458 -23.17 -11.91 -2.20
N ASP A 459 -23.17 -11.94 -3.53
CA ASP A 459 -22.61 -13.00 -4.36
C ASP A 459 -21.91 -12.43 -5.61
N GLY A 460 -21.55 -13.27 -6.59
CA GLY A 460 -21.01 -12.80 -7.87
C GLY A 460 -19.70 -12.01 -7.78
N TRP A 461 -18.83 -12.40 -6.85
CA TRP A 461 -17.55 -11.72 -6.58
C TRP A 461 -16.63 -11.65 -7.81
N ARG A 462 -16.01 -10.47 -8.05
CA ARG A 462 -14.92 -10.30 -9.03
C ARG A 462 -13.74 -9.55 -8.43
N GLY A 463 -12.54 -9.91 -8.85
CA GLY A 463 -11.30 -9.23 -8.44
C GLY A 463 -10.74 -9.64 -7.08
N ALA A 464 -11.40 -10.58 -6.39
CA ALA A 464 -10.87 -11.18 -5.17
C ALA A 464 -9.52 -11.90 -5.40
N VAL A 465 -8.62 -11.78 -4.44
CA VAL A 465 -7.32 -12.44 -4.39
C VAL A 465 -7.49 -13.75 -3.62
N GLY A 466 -7.12 -14.86 -4.26
CA GLY A 466 -7.28 -16.19 -3.69
C GLY A 466 -8.60 -16.85 -4.12
N PRO A 467 -9.10 -17.83 -3.34
CA PRO A 467 -10.37 -18.48 -3.62
C PRO A 467 -11.53 -17.47 -3.66
N GLN A 468 -12.50 -17.71 -4.56
CA GLN A 468 -13.70 -16.89 -4.60
C GLN A 468 -14.48 -17.02 -3.28
N PRO A 469 -14.89 -15.91 -2.65
CA PRO A 469 -15.67 -15.97 -1.42
C PRO A 469 -17.02 -16.67 -1.65
N PRO A 470 -17.56 -17.35 -0.63
CA PRO A 470 -18.92 -17.87 -0.72
C PRO A 470 -19.95 -16.72 -0.76
N PRO A 471 -21.20 -17.00 -1.17
CA PRO A 471 -22.29 -16.06 -0.98
C PRO A 471 -22.50 -15.75 0.51
N TYR A 472 -22.55 -14.46 0.86
CA TYR A 472 -22.96 -14.03 2.21
C TYR A 472 -24.45 -13.74 2.23
N ARG A 473 -25.12 -14.14 3.32
CA ARG A 473 -26.54 -13.90 3.54
C ARG A 473 -26.73 -13.21 4.87
N PHE A 474 -27.05 -11.92 4.82
CA PHE A 474 -27.28 -11.08 5.98
C PHE A 474 -28.76 -11.00 6.31
N ASP A 475 -29.10 -10.81 7.57
CA ASP A 475 -30.45 -10.41 7.95
C ASP A 475 -30.78 -9.03 7.37
N ALA A 476 -31.87 -8.92 6.62
CA ALA A 476 -32.13 -7.71 5.87
C ALA A 476 -32.53 -6.52 6.77
N ALA A 477 -33.23 -6.76 7.87
CA ALA A 477 -33.58 -5.69 8.80
C ALA A 477 -32.35 -5.16 9.53
N ALA A 478 -31.45 -6.05 9.96
CA ALA A 478 -30.17 -5.64 10.54
C ALA A 478 -29.27 -4.91 9.53
N TYR A 479 -29.23 -5.37 8.29
CA TYR A 479 -28.49 -4.73 7.20
C TYR A 479 -29.00 -3.31 6.93
N ASP A 480 -30.32 -3.15 6.76
CA ASP A 480 -30.92 -1.84 6.49
C ASP A 480 -30.69 -0.89 7.68
N ALA A 481 -30.86 -1.36 8.93
CA ALA A 481 -30.64 -0.54 10.12
C ALA A 481 -29.18 -0.06 10.26
N GLU A 482 -28.21 -0.92 9.98
CA GLU A 482 -26.79 -0.55 10.00
C GLU A 482 -26.43 0.41 8.86
N LEU A 483 -27.03 0.26 7.68
CA LEU A 483 -26.81 1.18 6.56
C LEU A 483 -27.37 2.56 6.91
N GLU A 484 -28.58 2.62 7.47
CA GLU A 484 -29.14 3.89 7.93
C GLU A 484 -28.34 4.52 9.08
N ARG A 485 -27.73 3.73 9.97
CA ARG A 485 -26.81 4.24 10.99
C ARG A 485 -25.57 4.84 10.33
N ALA A 486 -24.98 4.16 9.35
CA ALA A 486 -23.82 4.65 8.62
C ALA A 486 -24.14 5.92 7.81
N GLU A 487 -25.31 6.00 7.17
CA GLU A 487 -25.81 7.18 6.46
C GLU A 487 -25.99 8.39 7.41
N ARG A 488 -26.25 8.17 8.70
CA ARG A 488 -26.37 9.25 9.71
C ARG A 488 -25.04 9.58 10.41
N ASP A 489 -24.02 8.73 10.29
CA ASP A 489 -22.70 9.01 10.87
C ASP A 489 -21.92 9.99 9.99
N HIS A 490 -21.72 11.20 10.51
CA HIS A 490 -20.90 12.25 9.87
C HIS A 490 -19.68 12.63 10.69
N SER A 491 -19.34 11.86 11.73
CA SER A 491 -18.19 12.13 12.58
C SER A 491 -16.84 11.97 11.84
N TRP A 492 -16.84 11.35 10.67
CA TRP A 492 -15.68 11.27 9.78
C TRP A 492 -15.49 12.54 8.93
N CYS A 493 -16.49 13.42 8.83
CA CYS A 493 -16.36 14.67 8.09
C CYS A 493 -15.71 15.75 8.96
N TRP A 494 -14.62 16.33 8.48
CA TRP A 494 -14.16 17.64 8.93
C TRP A 494 -14.81 18.75 8.09
N PRO A 495 -14.71 20.03 8.50
CA PRO A 495 -15.51 21.11 7.89
C PRO A 495 -15.45 21.17 6.37
N ALA A 496 -14.26 21.17 5.76
CA ALA A 496 -14.12 21.18 4.31
C ALA A 496 -14.75 19.96 3.62
N ARG A 497 -14.54 18.75 4.15
CA ARG A 497 -15.16 17.56 3.57
C ARG A 497 -16.69 17.56 3.70
N ARG A 498 -17.21 18.11 4.80
CA ARG A 498 -18.65 18.32 4.98
C ARG A 498 -19.20 19.28 3.92
N THR A 499 -18.51 20.40 3.67
CA THR A 499 -18.86 21.33 2.58
C THR A 499 -18.88 20.62 1.23
N ALA A 500 -17.83 19.87 0.89
CA ALA A 500 -17.74 19.09 -0.35
C ALA A 500 -18.93 18.11 -0.51
N ARG A 501 -19.25 17.38 0.55
CA ARG A 501 -20.36 16.41 0.58
C ARG A 501 -21.72 17.09 0.38
N LEU A 502 -21.97 18.22 1.06
CA LEU A 502 -23.22 18.97 0.94
C LEU A 502 -23.40 19.58 -0.46
N ILE A 503 -22.32 20.09 -1.06
CA ILE A 503 -22.33 20.55 -2.46
C ILE A 503 -22.64 19.38 -3.41
N SER A 504 -21.99 18.23 -3.21
CA SER A 504 -22.22 17.03 -4.03
C SER A 504 -23.68 16.57 -3.97
N ALA A 505 -24.26 16.53 -2.78
CA ALA A 505 -25.68 16.22 -2.59
C ALA A 505 -26.57 17.25 -3.29
N GLY A 506 -26.31 18.54 -3.08
CA GLY A 506 -27.08 19.63 -3.67
C GLY A 506 -27.05 19.68 -5.20
N LEU A 507 -25.96 19.23 -5.83
CA LEU A 507 -25.85 19.11 -7.29
C LEU A 507 -26.52 17.82 -7.82
N ARG A 508 -26.50 16.73 -7.06
CA ARG A 508 -27.23 15.51 -7.41
C ARG A 508 -28.74 15.73 -7.40
N GLU A 509 -29.24 16.50 -6.44
CA GLU A 509 -30.64 16.89 -6.33
C GLU A 509 -31.07 17.90 -7.41
N ARG A 510 -30.12 18.69 -7.94
CA ARG A 510 -30.37 19.75 -8.92
C ARG A 510 -29.37 19.69 -10.09
N PRO A 511 -29.45 18.65 -10.94
CA PRO A 511 -28.48 18.44 -12.03
C PRO A 511 -28.44 19.61 -13.03
N ASP A 512 -29.55 20.33 -13.20
CA ASP A 512 -29.66 21.46 -14.13
C ASP A 512 -28.75 22.66 -13.77
N LEU A 513 -28.29 22.75 -12.52
CA LEU A 513 -27.40 23.85 -12.07
C LEU A 513 -26.09 23.90 -12.83
N LEU A 514 -25.51 22.74 -13.19
CA LEU A 514 -24.31 22.66 -14.02
C LEU A 514 -24.65 22.47 -15.50
N GLY A 515 -25.74 21.75 -15.80
CA GLY A 515 -26.18 21.50 -17.16
C GLY A 515 -26.41 22.79 -17.96
N ARG A 516 -26.93 23.85 -17.32
CA ARG A 516 -27.13 25.16 -17.97
C ARG A 516 -25.84 25.86 -18.42
N TRP A 517 -24.69 25.41 -17.94
CA TRP A 517 -23.37 25.96 -18.26
C TRP A 517 -22.53 25.00 -19.13
N ASP A 518 -23.14 23.93 -19.63
CA ASP A 518 -22.49 22.81 -20.35
C ASP A 518 -21.38 22.15 -19.52
N LEU A 519 -21.56 22.09 -18.21
CA LEU A 519 -20.64 21.47 -17.27
C LEU A 519 -21.24 20.21 -16.65
N ALA A 520 -20.37 19.25 -16.36
CA ALA A 520 -20.67 18.13 -15.47
C ALA A 520 -19.68 18.12 -14.29
N PRO A 521 -20.10 17.69 -13.10
CA PRO A 521 -19.17 17.47 -12.00
C PRO A 521 -18.32 16.23 -12.30
N VAL A 522 -17.01 16.32 -12.10
CA VAL A 522 -16.10 15.17 -12.17
C VAL A 522 -15.93 14.58 -10.79
N TRP A 523 -15.55 15.42 -9.82
CA TRP A 523 -15.44 15.05 -8.42
C TRP A 523 -15.50 16.32 -7.57
N ILE A 524 -15.97 16.18 -6.33
CA ILE A 524 -16.05 17.25 -5.35
C ILE A 524 -15.56 16.67 -4.03
N HIS A 525 -14.39 17.13 -3.59
CA HIS A 525 -13.67 16.52 -2.48
C HIS A 525 -12.82 17.56 -1.76
N THR A 526 -11.88 17.11 -0.95
CA THR A 526 -10.83 17.96 -0.40
C THR A 526 -9.52 17.81 -1.17
N ASP A 527 -8.73 18.88 -1.21
CA ASP A 527 -7.39 18.85 -1.81
C ASP A 527 -6.51 17.76 -1.15
N HIS A 528 -5.65 17.10 -1.94
CA HIS A 528 -4.81 16.00 -1.44
C HIS A 528 -3.56 16.45 -0.69
N ARG A 529 -3.10 17.67 -0.92
CA ARG A 529 -2.01 18.30 -0.16
C ARG A 529 -2.55 19.16 0.97
N GLU A 530 -3.73 19.72 0.78
CA GLU A 530 -4.38 20.60 1.73
C GLU A 530 -5.80 20.10 2.06
N PRO A 531 -5.95 19.02 2.87
CA PRO A 531 -7.25 18.40 3.14
C PRO A 531 -8.33 19.33 3.69
N HIS A 532 -7.94 20.50 4.20
CA HIS A 532 -8.82 21.54 4.72
C HIS A 532 -9.37 22.49 3.64
N ILE A 533 -9.00 22.31 2.37
CA ILE A 533 -9.56 23.05 1.23
C ILE A 533 -10.56 22.15 0.51
N THR A 534 -11.76 22.67 0.31
CA THR A 534 -12.77 22.02 -0.54
C THR A 534 -12.45 22.32 -2.00
N VAL A 535 -12.45 21.31 -2.87
CA VAL A 535 -12.15 21.46 -4.30
C VAL A 535 -13.28 20.83 -5.10
N LEU A 536 -13.82 21.60 -6.04
CA LEU A 536 -14.81 21.16 -7.01
C LEU A 536 -14.12 21.10 -8.38
N ARG A 537 -14.12 19.92 -9.01
CA ARG A 537 -13.68 19.75 -10.39
C ARG A 537 -14.86 19.61 -11.32
N PHE A 538 -14.93 20.47 -12.32
CA PHE A 538 -15.91 20.44 -13.40
C PHE A 538 -15.26 20.01 -14.71
N VAL A 539 -16.03 19.35 -15.58
CA VAL A 539 -15.63 19.06 -16.95
C VAL A 539 -16.58 19.75 -17.92
N PHE A 540 -16.01 20.43 -18.89
CA PHE A 540 -16.67 20.90 -20.10
C PHE A 540 -16.31 19.94 -21.24
N SER A 541 -17.32 19.46 -21.97
CA SER A 541 -17.11 18.66 -23.19
C SER A 541 -17.47 19.49 -24.41
N ALA A 542 -16.68 19.41 -25.48
CA ALA A 542 -16.97 20.15 -26.70
C ALA A 542 -18.36 19.77 -27.26
N PRO A 543 -19.23 20.75 -27.58
CA PRO A 543 -20.63 20.49 -27.96
C PRO A 543 -20.78 19.69 -29.26
N ASP A 544 -19.79 19.75 -30.16
CA ASP A 544 -19.85 19.10 -31.48
C ASP A 544 -19.30 17.67 -31.49
N GLY A 545 -19.01 17.09 -30.31
CA GLY A 545 -18.37 15.78 -30.21
C GLY A 545 -16.96 15.76 -30.81
N ALA A 546 -16.29 16.90 -30.87
CA ALA A 546 -14.94 17.01 -31.39
C ALA A 546 -13.99 16.08 -30.61
N GLU A 547 -13.14 15.37 -31.35
CA GLU A 547 -12.22 14.38 -30.79
C GLU A 547 -10.75 14.82 -30.97
N ASP A 548 -9.89 14.30 -30.11
CA ASP A 548 -8.45 14.35 -30.29
C ASP A 548 -8.00 13.35 -31.40
N PRO A 549 -6.73 13.38 -31.83
CA PRO A 549 -6.23 12.45 -32.85
C PRO A 549 -6.33 10.95 -32.50
N HIS A 550 -6.69 10.63 -31.26
CA HIS A 550 -6.87 9.27 -30.76
C HIS A 550 -8.35 8.88 -30.63
N GLY A 551 -9.27 9.74 -31.09
CA GLY A 551 -10.72 9.50 -31.02
C GLY A 551 -11.32 9.75 -29.64
N ASN A 552 -10.62 10.46 -28.74
CA ASN A 552 -11.18 10.82 -27.44
C ASN A 552 -11.87 12.19 -27.49
N PRO A 553 -13.05 12.36 -26.87
CA PRO A 553 -13.72 13.65 -26.83
C PRO A 553 -12.85 14.76 -26.23
N LEU A 554 -12.80 15.91 -26.88
CA LEU A 554 -12.11 17.09 -26.37
C LEU A 554 -12.82 17.62 -25.12
N ARG A 555 -12.05 17.73 -24.03
CA ARG A 555 -12.55 18.14 -22.71
C ARG A 555 -11.66 19.22 -22.09
N LEU A 556 -12.26 20.08 -21.27
CA LEU A 556 -11.57 21.02 -20.39
C LEU A 556 -11.97 20.75 -18.94
N TYR A 557 -11.01 20.79 -18.02
CA TYR A 557 -11.20 20.51 -16.60
C TYR A 557 -10.87 21.76 -15.78
N PHE A 558 -11.85 22.19 -14.97
CA PHE A 558 -11.76 23.38 -14.16
C PHE A 558 -11.83 23.04 -12.68
N ASP A 559 -10.92 23.61 -11.88
CA ASP A 559 -10.88 23.44 -10.44
C ASP A 559 -11.28 24.73 -9.73
N TRP A 560 -12.25 24.63 -8.83
CA TRP A 560 -12.65 25.70 -7.93
C TRP A 560 -12.29 25.33 -6.50
N HIS A 561 -11.36 26.08 -5.92
CA HIS A 561 -10.91 25.91 -4.54
C HIS A 561 -11.72 26.83 -3.62
N LEU A 562 -12.32 26.22 -2.59
CA LEU A 562 -13.08 26.86 -1.53
C LEU A 562 -12.32 26.68 -0.21
N PRO A 563 -11.52 27.68 0.22
CA PRO A 563 -10.83 27.61 1.49
C PRO A 563 -11.81 27.67 2.66
N ASP A 564 -11.35 27.28 3.85
CA ASP A 564 -12.12 27.47 5.08
C ASP A 564 -12.04 28.93 5.53
N ASP A 565 -13.17 29.63 5.49
CA ASP A 565 -13.33 31.01 5.93
C ASP A 565 -13.86 31.13 7.37
N GLY A 566 -13.99 30.01 8.08
CA GLY A 566 -14.52 29.92 9.44
C GLY A 566 -16.04 29.86 9.53
N SER A 567 -16.77 29.99 8.42
CA SER A 567 -18.23 29.86 8.42
C SER A 567 -18.68 28.38 8.48
N PRO A 568 -19.91 28.11 8.97
CA PRO A 568 -20.47 26.77 9.01
C PRO A 568 -20.43 26.09 7.63
N PRO A 569 -20.09 24.79 7.54
CA PRO A 569 -20.06 24.06 6.27
C PRO A 569 -21.36 24.14 5.46
N GLU A 570 -22.50 24.22 6.13
CA GLU A 570 -23.83 24.40 5.53
C GLU A 570 -23.93 25.71 4.75
N ASP A 571 -23.52 26.81 5.37
CA ASP A 571 -23.59 28.15 4.78
C ASP A 571 -22.62 28.27 3.59
N ARG A 572 -21.42 27.67 3.71
CA ARG A 572 -20.46 27.58 2.60
C ARG A 572 -21.01 26.78 1.42
N ALA A 573 -21.60 25.62 1.70
CA ALA A 573 -22.18 24.79 0.65
C ALA A 573 -23.35 25.49 -0.05
N ALA A 574 -24.23 26.13 0.72
CA ALA A 574 -25.34 26.91 0.19
C ALA A 574 -24.85 28.06 -0.70
N SER A 575 -23.88 28.85 -0.23
CA SER A 575 -23.27 29.95 -0.97
C SER A 575 -22.59 29.47 -2.25
N ALA A 576 -21.94 28.30 -2.21
CA ALA A 576 -21.31 27.72 -3.39
C ALA A 576 -22.33 27.29 -4.44
N LEU A 577 -23.43 26.68 -4.02
CA LEU A 577 -24.53 26.26 -4.90
C LEU A 577 -25.28 27.47 -5.50
N GLU A 578 -25.49 28.52 -4.71
CA GLU A 578 -26.05 29.79 -5.17
C GLU A 578 -25.16 30.45 -6.23
N ARG A 579 -23.85 30.52 -5.98
CA ARG A 579 -22.90 31.07 -6.97
C ARG A 579 -22.90 30.27 -8.28
N ILE A 580 -22.98 28.93 -8.22
CA ILE A 580 -23.13 28.10 -9.43
C ILE A 580 -24.45 28.39 -10.15
N ALA A 581 -25.53 28.67 -9.41
CA ALA A 581 -26.81 29.01 -10.01
C ALA A 581 -26.78 30.35 -10.74
N GLU A 582 -26.05 31.33 -10.21
CA GLU A 582 -26.04 32.72 -10.68
C GLU A 582 -24.97 33.01 -11.74
N SER A 583 -23.83 32.30 -11.70
CA SER A 583 -22.66 32.62 -12.51
C SER A 583 -22.03 31.36 -13.13
N ASP A 584 -21.51 31.51 -14.35
CA ASP A 584 -20.81 30.44 -15.05
C ASP A 584 -19.53 30.04 -14.28
N PRO A 585 -19.41 28.76 -13.83
CA PRO A 585 -18.21 28.29 -13.14
C PRO A 585 -16.91 28.47 -13.92
N LYS A 586 -16.96 28.51 -15.26
CA LYS A 586 -15.77 28.77 -16.09
C LYS A 586 -15.17 30.15 -15.87
N GLY A 587 -15.92 31.10 -15.31
CA GLY A 587 -15.46 32.47 -14.99
C GLY A 587 -14.73 32.61 -13.65
N PHE A 588 -14.87 31.64 -12.73
CA PHE A 588 -14.26 31.71 -11.39
C PHE A 588 -13.47 30.45 -10.99
N ALA A 589 -13.68 29.33 -11.67
CA ALA A 589 -12.83 28.14 -11.56
C ALA A 589 -11.60 28.29 -12.46
N ARG A 590 -10.48 27.68 -12.06
CA ARG A 590 -9.21 27.73 -12.82
C ARG A 590 -9.13 26.55 -13.78
N LEU A 591 -8.76 26.80 -15.04
CA LEU A 591 -8.46 25.75 -16.00
C LEU A 591 -7.16 25.02 -15.60
N GLN A 592 -7.24 23.70 -15.41
CA GLN A 592 -6.11 22.87 -14.94
C GLN A 592 -5.64 21.85 -15.97
N ARG A 593 -6.56 21.25 -16.73
CA ARG A 593 -6.24 20.20 -17.69
C ARG A 593 -7.20 20.25 -18.87
N GLY A 594 -6.80 19.72 -20.02
CA GLY A 594 -7.68 19.54 -21.17
C GLY A 594 -6.97 19.72 -22.51
N SER A 595 -7.76 19.86 -23.56
CA SER A 595 -7.24 20.15 -24.91
C SER A 595 -6.74 21.58 -25.02
N SER A 596 -5.46 21.76 -25.39
CA SER A 596 -4.85 23.06 -25.64
C SER A 596 -5.46 23.80 -26.82
N GLY A 597 -5.81 23.08 -27.89
CA GLY A 597 -6.50 23.67 -29.04
C GLY A 597 -7.90 24.18 -28.67
N LEU A 598 -8.65 23.40 -27.88
CA LEU A 598 -9.97 23.80 -27.40
C LEU A 598 -9.90 24.99 -26.43
N ALA A 599 -8.93 24.98 -25.49
CA ALA A 599 -8.72 26.08 -24.56
C ALA A 599 -8.38 27.39 -25.29
N ALA A 600 -7.48 27.34 -26.28
CA ALA A 600 -7.11 28.50 -27.10
C ALA A 600 -8.28 29.02 -27.94
N ALA A 601 -9.06 28.12 -28.56
CA ALA A 601 -10.23 28.50 -29.36
C ALA A 601 -11.32 29.19 -28.52
N LEU A 602 -11.44 28.81 -27.24
CA LEU A 602 -12.39 29.41 -26.29
C LEU A 602 -11.79 30.55 -25.45
N GLY A 603 -10.54 30.93 -25.68
CA GLY A 603 -9.88 32.06 -25.02
C GLY A 603 -9.51 31.82 -23.54
N TYR A 604 -9.39 30.56 -23.10
CA TYR A 604 -9.00 30.25 -21.73
C TYR A 604 -7.48 30.28 -21.52
N ALA A 605 -7.05 30.87 -20.41
CA ALA A 605 -5.67 30.81 -19.95
C ALA A 605 -5.49 29.68 -18.93
N TRP A 606 -4.35 28.99 -19.01
CA TRP A 606 -3.97 27.95 -18.05
C TRP A 606 -3.62 28.55 -16.69
N GLY A 607 -4.06 27.89 -15.60
CA GLY A 607 -3.58 28.22 -14.25
C GLY A 607 -2.07 28.00 -14.15
N GLY A 608 -1.33 28.99 -13.62
CA GLY A 608 0.13 29.00 -13.61
C GLY A 608 0.83 27.83 -12.90
N SER A 609 1.90 27.36 -13.56
CA SER A 609 3.01 26.48 -13.13
C SER A 609 2.71 25.03 -12.70
N GLY A 610 2.82 24.10 -13.66
CA GLY A 610 3.56 22.84 -13.47
C GLY A 610 2.80 21.52 -13.62
N GLN A 611 2.60 21.05 -14.85
CA GLN A 611 3.11 19.77 -15.39
C GLN A 611 2.50 19.51 -16.77
N GLU A 612 3.24 19.88 -17.82
CA GLU A 612 3.23 19.14 -19.06
C GLU A 612 3.94 17.80 -18.80
N ALA A 613 3.16 16.71 -18.82
CA ALA A 613 3.50 15.33 -19.21
C ALA A 613 2.48 14.36 -18.59
#